data_AF-A0A9P6TB69-F1
#
_entry.id   AF-A0A9P6TB69-F1
#
_cell.length_a   1.000
_cell.length_b   1.000
_cell.length_c   1.000
_cell.angle_alpha   90.00
_cell.angle_beta   90.00
_cell.angle_gamma   90.00
#
_symmetry.space_group_name_H-M   'P 1'
#
loop_
_entity.id
_entity.type
_entity.pdbx_description
1 polymer ?
#
loop_
_entity_poly.entity_id
_entity_poly.type
_entity_poly.pdbx_seq_one_letter_code
_entity_poly.pdbx_strand_id
1 'polypeptide(L)'
;MTSLKSLNVFISLILVLNLSWVKVALSNWDEATGHLQSFKPTDEWLSKNKPFTCTPEIQVAECARNTRNKFPEIQLFAHFITNHADDAFHGCPYGTCCAYEAFPQPDEVEVAFPDEHIFFWHGFGGMSGVGTNLIADPQTGIFGYETRQHPKFILGPPNYRYRENGHDTGYPRYKSVTAGLKAWPKNIYPSSYDKLPGHPKCGTANSPNKDPGQNPKAGKVVYTPVPASAYFPPPPLLIN
;
A
#
# COMPACT_ATOMS: atom_id res chain seq x y z
N MET A 1 -32.75 -52.15 -44.86
CA MET A 1 -33.92 -51.27 -44.60
C MET A 1 -33.75 -50.67 -43.22
N THR A 2 -34.10 -49.38 -43.09
CA THR A 2 -34.13 -48.51 -41.88
C THR A 2 -32.78 -48.27 -41.17
N SER A 3 -32.03 -47.16 -41.35
CA SER A 3 -32.30 -45.70 -41.24
C SER A 3 -32.14 -45.14 -39.81
N LEU A 4 -31.09 -44.30 -39.66
CA LEU A 4 -30.93 -43.10 -38.80
C LEU A 4 -30.98 -43.31 -37.26
N LYS A 5 -30.20 -42.67 -36.38
CA LYS A 5 -29.58 -41.32 -36.38
C LYS A 5 -28.66 -41.20 -35.12
N SER A 6 -27.54 -40.48 -35.27
CA SER A 6 -26.78 -39.70 -34.26
C SER A 6 -26.28 -40.43 -32.99
N LEU A 7 -25.00 -40.33 -32.62
CA LEU A 7 -24.49 -39.11 -31.99
C LEU A 7 -22.95 -39.10 -32.04
N ASN A 8 -22.39 -38.08 -32.70
CA ASN A 8 -21.02 -37.65 -32.51
C ASN A 8 -20.87 -37.13 -31.07
N VAL A 9 -20.02 -37.73 -30.25
CA VAL A 9 -19.30 -37.01 -29.19
C VAL A 9 -17.91 -37.63 -29.04
N PHE A 10 -16.93 -36.93 -29.61
CA PHE A 10 -15.52 -37.06 -29.28
C PHE A 10 -15.33 -36.75 -27.79
N ILE A 11 -14.98 -37.74 -26.97
CA ILE A 11 -14.41 -37.47 -25.65
C ILE A 11 -12.89 -37.58 -25.79
N SER A 12 -12.30 -36.52 -26.35
CA SER A 12 -10.89 -36.23 -26.13
C SER A 12 -10.75 -35.79 -24.68
N LEU A 13 -10.10 -36.63 -23.89
CA LEU A 13 -9.72 -36.37 -22.50
C LEU A 13 -8.60 -35.30 -22.49
N ILE A 14 -8.94 -34.05 -22.79
CA ILE A 14 -8.05 -32.92 -22.48
C ILE A 14 -8.26 -32.62 -21.01
N LEU A 15 -7.32 -33.10 -20.21
CA LEU A 15 -7.10 -32.65 -18.84
C LEU A 15 -6.70 -31.18 -18.90
N VAL A 16 -7.68 -30.27 -19.04
CA VAL A 16 -7.46 -28.85 -18.80
C VAL A 16 -7.31 -28.74 -17.28
N LEU A 17 -6.06 -28.90 -16.83
CA LEU A 17 -5.59 -28.31 -15.59
C LEU A 17 -5.95 -26.82 -15.69
N ASN A 18 -7.09 -26.47 -15.10
CA ASN A 18 -7.39 -25.13 -14.64
C ASN A 18 -6.32 -24.80 -13.59
N LEU A 19 -5.13 -24.46 -14.07
CA LEU A 19 -4.20 -23.59 -13.38
C LEU A 19 -4.90 -22.22 -13.37
N SER A 20 -5.92 -22.10 -12.52
CA SER A 20 -6.33 -20.82 -11.99
C SER A 20 -5.05 -20.23 -11.44
N TRP A 21 -4.52 -19.23 -12.14
CA TRP A 21 -3.39 -18.47 -11.68
C TRP A 21 -3.77 -17.88 -10.32
N VAL A 22 -3.44 -18.59 -9.24
CA VAL A 22 -3.15 -17.94 -7.98
C VAL A 22 -1.99 -17.03 -8.36
N LYS A 23 -2.29 -15.76 -8.65
CA LYS A 23 -1.28 -14.72 -8.66
C LYS A 23 -0.75 -14.71 -7.24
N VAL A 24 0.28 -15.53 -6.98
CA VAL A 24 1.05 -15.42 -5.76
C VAL A 24 1.77 -14.09 -5.91
N ALA A 25 1.13 -13.04 -5.40
CA ALA A 25 1.84 -11.84 -5.02
C ALA A 25 2.80 -12.31 -3.94
N LEU A 26 4.04 -12.58 -4.32
CA LEU A 26 5.13 -12.62 -3.38
C LEU A 26 5.26 -11.19 -2.87
N SER A 27 4.56 -10.88 -1.78
CA SER A 27 4.66 -9.62 -1.05
C SER A 27 6.03 -9.59 -0.37
N ASN A 28 6.87 -8.62 -0.68
CA ASN A 28 8.11 -8.45 0.08
C ASN A 28 7.79 -7.48 1.22
N TRP A 29 8.01 -7.94 2.46
CA TRP A 29 7.81 -7.10 3.64
C TRP A 29 8.98 -6.13 3.76
N ASP A 30 8.89 -5.05 3.00
CA ASP A 30 9.84 -3.96 2.94
C ASP A 30 9.07 -2.67 3.20
N GLU A 31 9.23 -2.15 4.41
CA GLU A 31 8.39 -1.06 4.92
C GLU A 31 8.83 0.29 4.35
N ALA A 32 7.84 1.14 4.05
CA ALA A 32 8.08 2.51 3.68
C ALA A 32 8.92 3.22 4.76
N THR A 33 9.93 3.93 4.29
CA THR A 33 10.83 4.74 5.12
C THR A 33 10.29 6.12 5.39
N GLY A 34 9.37 6.60 4.56
CA GLY A 34 8.65 7.84 4.79
C GLY A 34 7.26 7.87 4.17
N HIS A 35 6.46 8.84 4.58
CA HIS A 35 5.06 8.95 4.17
C HIS A 35 4.59 10.39 4.12
N LEU A 36 3.52 10.63 3.36
CA LEU A 36 2.62 11.77 3.54
C LEU A 36 1.18 11.27 3.46
N GLN A 37 0.40 11.57 4.49
CA GLN A 37 -1.03 11.29 4.50
C GLN A 37 -1.79 12.46 3.88
N SER A 38 -2.83 12.18 3.09
CA SER A 38 -3.68 13.22 2.49
C SER A 38 -2.94 14.05 1.45
N PHE A 39 -2.10 13.38 0.68
CA PHE A 39 -1.32 13.92 -0.42
C PHE A 39 -1.33 12.96 -1.60
N LYS A 40 -1.24 13.53 -2.79
CA LYS A 40 -1.00 12.81 -4.05
C LYS A 40 0.05 13.54 -4.89
N PRO A 41 0.67 12.88 -5.88
CA PRO A 41 1.39 13.61 -6.92
C PRO A 41 0.42 14.47 -7.73
N THR A 42 0.90 15.60 -8.25
CA THR A 42 0.09 16.47 -9.11
C THR A 42 -0.38 15.71 -10.36
N ASP A 43 -1.50 16.16 -10.94
CA ASP A 43 -2.00 15.57 -12.19
C ASP A 43 -0.98 15.68 -13.33
N GLU A 44 -0.17 16.73 -13.35
CA GLU A 44 0.94 16.87 -14.28
C GLU A 44 1.98 15.74 -14.09
N TRP A 45 2.37 15.44 -12.84
CA TRP A 45 3.28 14.36 -12.55
C TRP A 45 2.71 12.99 -12.93
N LEU A 46 1.44 12.72 -12.59
CA LEU A 46 0.73 11.48 -12.92
C LEU A 46 0.53 11.28 -14.43
N SER A 47 0.43 12.38 -15.18
CA SER A 47 0.33 12.31 -16.64
C SER A 47 1.62 11.79 -17.28
N LYS A 48 2.78 12.19 -16.73
CA LYS A 48 4.13 11.87 -17.23
C LYS A 48 4.67 10.54 -16.70
N ASN A 49 4.32 10.19 -15.46
CA ASN A 49 4.86 9.02 -14.77
C ASN A 49 3.78 7.95 -14.64
N LYS A 50 4.04 6.77 -15.20
CA LYS A 50 3.12 5.63 -15.07
C LYS A 50 3.58 4.69 -13.97
N PRO A 51 2.64 4.16 -13.16
CA PRO A 51 2.99 3.14 -12.20
C PRO A 51 3.45 1.89 -12.94
N PHE A 52 4.38 1.17 -12.35
CA PHE A 52 4.77 -0.14 -12.84
C PHE A 52 3.64 -1.15 -12.59
N THR A 53 3.00 -1.05 -11.43
CA THR A 53 1.86 -1.90 -11.06
C THR A 53 0.89 -1.14 -10.18
N CYS A 54 -0.39 -1.45 -10.31
CA CYS A 54 -1.44 -1.03 -9.38
C CYS A 54 -2.16 -2.27 -8.85
N THR A 55 -2.31 -2.35 -7.53
CA THR A 55 -3.03 -3.43 -6.86
C THR A 55 -4.27 -2.85 -6.18
N PRO A 56 -5.50 -3.21 -6.60
CA PRO A 56 -6.73 -2.80 -5.94
C PRO A 56 -7.03 -3.68 -4.72
N GLU A 57 -8.04 -3.30 -3.94
CA GLU A 57 -8.61 -4.09 -2.82
C GLU A 57 -7.61 -4.42 -1.70
N ILE A 58 -6.65 -3.52 -1.47
CA ILE A 58 -5.61 -3.72 -0.44
C ILE A 58 -5.69 -2.63 0.63
N GLN A 59 -5.22 -2.93 1.83
CA GLN A 59 -5.17 -1.95 2.91
C GLN A 59 -4.11 -0.88 2.65
N VAL A 60 -4.36 0.34 3.12
CA VAL A 60 -3.32 1.38 3.15
C VAL A 60 -2.07 0.91 3.92
N ALA A 61 -2.28 0.12 4.99
CA ALA A 61 -1.19 -0.47 5.76
C ALA A 61 -0.40 -1.50 4.95
N GLU A 62 -1.04 -2.25 4.07
CA GLU A 62 -0.40 -3.21 3.16
C GLU A 62 0.37 -2.48 2.06
N CYS A 63 -0.16 -1.35 1.55
CA CYS A 63 0.57 -0.49 0.60
C CYS A 63 1.85 0.07 1.22
N ALA A 64 1.79 0.50 2.49
CA ALA A 64 2.92 1.11 3.18
C ALA A 64 3.97 0.12 3.67
N ARG A 65 3.60 -1.15 3.91
CA ARG A 65 4.50 -2.16 4.50
C ARG A 65 5.12 -3.13 3.51
N ASN A 66 4.53 -3.24 2.31
CA ASN A 66 4.98 -4.19 1.30
C ASN A 66 5.32 -3.47 0.00
N THR A 67 6.40 -3.91 -0.64
CA THR A 67 6.66 -3.50 -2.03
C THR A 67 5.79 -4.32 -2.99
N ARG A 68 5.44 -3.68 -4.10
CA ARG A 68 4.58 -4.21 -5.17
C ARG A 68 5.35 -4.42 -6.45
N ASN A 69 6.37 -3.60 -6.70
CA ASN A 69 7.31 -3.87 -7.77
C ASN A 69 8.02 -5.19 -7.48
N LYS A 70 8.31 -5.93 -8.56
CA LYS A 70 9.01 -7.21 -8.49
C LYS A 70 10.42 -6.98 -8.99
N PHE A 71 11.34 -7.89 -8.70
CA PHE A 71 12.65 -7.88 -9.35
C PHE A 71 12.49 -7.95 -10.87
N PRO A 72 13.25 -7.17 -11.66
CA PRO A 72 14.36 -6.28 -11.26
C PRO A 72 13.99 -4.82 -10.96
N GLU A 73 12.71 -4.49 -10.84
CA GLU A 73 12.20 -3.13 -10.70
C GLU A 73 12.34 -2.58 -9.28
N ILE A 74 12.71 -1.29 -9.17
CA ILE A 74 12.96 -0.62 -7.89
C ILE A 74 11.70 0.16 -7.48
N GLN A 75 11.14 -0.10 -6.29
CA GLN A 75 10.06 0.74 -5.77
C GLN A 75 10.63 1.93 -5.01
N LEU A 76 10.52 3.13 -5.57
CA LEU A 76 10.89 4.35 -4.85
C LEU A 76 9.73 4.96 -4.08
N PHE A 77 8.52 4.75 -4.61
CA PHE A 77 7.33 5.50 -4.27
C PHE A 77 6.08 4.65 -4.50
N ALA A 78 5.08 4.83 -3.65
CA ALA A 78 3.74 4.31 -3.88
C ALA A 78 2.69 5.38 -3.61
N HIS A 79 1.64 5.39 -4.43
CA HIS A 79 0.46 6.25 -4.31
C HIS A 79 -0.75 5.37 -4.01
N PHE A 80 -1.43 5.66 -2.91
CA PHE A 80 -2.62 4.97 -2.47
C PHE A 80 -3.86 5.85 -2.66
N ILE A 81 -4.90 5.29 -3.25
CA ILE A 81 -6.19 5.94 -3.50
C ILE A 81 -7.27 5.15 -2.77
N THR A 82 -7.95 5.79 -1.83
CA THR A 82 -8.96 5.14 -0.97
C THR A 82 -10.22 4.77 -1.75
N ASN A 83 -10.77 3.60 -1.44
CA ASN A 83 -12.09 3.13 -1.85
C ASN A 83 -13.02 3.06 -0.62
N HIS A 84 -13.98 3.99 -0.52
CA HIS A 84 -14.89 4.04 0.62
C HIS A 84 -15.99 2.97 0.64
N ALA A 85 -16.10 2.14 -0.40
CA ALA A 85 -16.98 0.96 -0.36
C ALA A 85 -16.58 -0.02 0.76
N ASP A 86 -15.31 0.02 1.16
CA ASP A 86 -14.67 -0.95 2.05
C ASP A 86 -14.39 -0.39 3.45
N ASP A 87 -14.89 0.81 3.77
CA ASP A 87 -14.69 1.44 5.08
C ASP A 87 -15.25 0.62 6.27
N ALA A 88 -16.08 -0.39 6.00
CA ALA A 88 -16.68 -1.24 7.03
C ALA A 88 -15.75 -2.41 7.46
N PHE A 89 -14.68 -2.68 6.72
CA PHE A 89 -13.77 -3.78 7.01
C PHE A 89 -12.70 -3.38 8.02
N HIS A 90 -12.22 -4.36 8.80
CA HIS A 90 -11.05 -4.17 9.64
C HIS A 90 -9.81 -3.84 8.80
N GLY A 91 -8.94 -2.96 9.31
CA GLY A 91 -7.72 -2.54 8.61
C GLY A 91 -7.95 -1.48 7.52
N CYS A 92 -9.15 -0.93 7.43
CA CYS A 92 -9.45 0.20 6.55
C CYS A 92 -8.57 1.42 6.87
N PRO A 93 -8.32 2.31 5.88
CA PRO A 93 -8.90 2.32 4.54
C PRO A 93 -8.32 1.25 3.60
N TYR A 94 -9.18 0.75 2.71
CA TYR A 94 -8.81 -0.06 1.55
C TYR A 94 -8.84 0.79 0.30
N GLY A 95 -8.16 0.33 -0.75
CA GLY A 95 -8.04 1.11 -1.96
C GLY A 95 -7.12 0.49 -3.00
N THR A 96 -6.63 1.34 -3.89
CA THR A 96 -5.66 0.97 -4.92
C THR A 96 -4.29 1.53 -4.56
N CYS A 97 -3.27 0.66 -4.53
CA CYS A 97 -1.87 1.06 -4.37
C CYS A 97 -1.13 0.92 -5.69
N CYS A 98 -0.64 2.04 -6.19
CA CYS A 98 0.14 2.13 -7.41
C CYS A 98 1.62 2.38 -7.06
N ALA A 99 2.51 1.49 -7.49
CA ALA A 99 3.94 1.57 -7.22
C ALA A 99 4.71 2.08 -8.43
N TYR A 100 5.74 2.90 -8.18
CA TYR A 100 6.49 3.60 -9.23
C TYR A 100 8.00 3.43 -9.04
N GLU A 101 8.71 3.36 -10.17
CA GLU A 101 10.18 3.59 -10.22
C GLU A 101 10.51 5.10 -10.34
N ALA A 102 9.52 5.95 -10.64
CA ALA A 102 9.67 7.39 -10.66
C ALA A 102 9.45 7.98 -9.26
N PHE A 103 10.05 9.14 -8.99
CA PHE A 103 10.05 9.76 -7.66
C PHE A 103 9.64 11.24 -7.74
N PRO A 104 8.54 11.65 -7.07
CA PRO A 104 8.13 13.05 -7.05
C PRO A 104 9.00 13.89 -6.10
N GLN A 105 9.27 15.13 -6.49
CA GLN A 105 9.82 16.17 -5.62
C GLN A 105 8.72 16.90 -4.83
N PRO A 106 9.06 17.66 -3.77
CA PRO A 106 8.06 18.34 -2.94
C PRO A 106 7.06 19.22 -3.70
N ASP A 107 7.51 19.89 -4.76
CA ASP A 107 6.70 20.76 -5.64
C ASP A 107 5.82 19.99 -6.63
N GLU A 108 5.98 18.67 -6.68
CA GLU A 108 5.21 17.77 -7.53
C GLU A 108 4.13 17.00 -6.75
N VAL A 109 3.86 17.39 -5.49
CA VAL A 109 2.77 16.83 -4.69
C VAL A 109 1.78 17.90 -4.22
N GLU A 110 0.54 17.50 -4.04
CA GLU A 110 -0.56 18.37 -3.59
C GLU A 110 -1.47 17.70 -2.57
N VAL A 111 -2.18 18.52 -1.80
CA VAL A 111 -3.10 18.04 -0.76
C VAL A 111 -4.29 17.34 -1.40
N ALA A 112 -4.56 16.11 -0.98
CA ALA A 112 -5.69 15.28 -1.40
C ALA A 112 -6.36 14.65 -0.18
N PHE A 113 -6.86 15.52 0.70
CA PHE A 113 -7.46 15.12 1.96
C PHE A 113 -8.89 14.58 1.81
N PRO A 114 -9.26 13.50 2.52
CA PRO A 114 -8.42 12.58 3.28
C PRO A 114 -7.98 11.34 2.48
N ASP A 115 -8.32 11.28 1.20
CA ASP A 115 -8.54 10.02 0.48
C ASP A 115 -7.30 9.45 -0.21
N GLU A 116 -6.22 10.22 -0.30
CA GLU A 116 -5.00 9.78 -0.97
C GLU A 116 -3.77 9.90 -0.07
N HIS A 117 -2.86 8.94 -0.20
CA HIS A 117 -1.64 8.88 0.61
C HIS A 117 -0.47 8.47 -0.26
N ILE A 118 0.72 8.91 0.13
CA ILE A 118 1.95 8.54 -0.54
C ILE A 118 2.97 7.97 0.44
N PHE A 119 3.72 6.99 -0.04
CA PHE A 119 4.72 6.25 0.72
C PHE A 119 6.03 6.22 -0.07
N PHE A 120 7.15 6.31 0.65
CA PHE A 120 8.48 6.45 0.08
C PHE A 120 9.43 5.40 0.64
N TRP A 121 10.27 4.85 -0.23
CA TRP A 121 11.32 3.90 0.14
C TRP A 121 12.71 4.54 0.08
N HIS A 122 13.66 3.85 0.71
CA HIS A 122 15.09 4.20 0.70
C HIS A 122 15.47 5.57 1.31
N GLY A 123 14.56 6.20 2.05
CA GLY A 123 14.82 7.42 2.82
C GLY A 123 14.86 8.71 1.98
N PHE A 124 14.29 8.70 0.78
CA PHE A 124 14.32 9.87 -0.11
C PHE A 124 13.18 10.87 0.12
N GLY A 125 12.03 10.48 0.67
CA GLY A 125 10.86 11.36 0.72
C GLY A 125 9.97 11.17 1.94
N GLY A 126 9.10 12.15 2.16
CA GLY A 126 8.09 12.13 3.22
C GLY A 126 8.63 12.28 4.65
N MET A 127 7.70 12.33 5.60
CA MET A 127 8.02 12.28 7.01
C MET A 127 8.50 10.88 7.39
N SER A 128 9.47 10.79 8.30
CA SER A 128 10.06 9.51 8.71
C SER A 128 9.01 8.54 9.25
N GLY A 129 9.09 7.29 8.81
CA GLY A 129 8.26 6.18 9.28
C GLY A 129 7.19 5.74 8.28
N VAL A 130 6.51 4.63 8.61
CA VAL A 130 5.57 3.93 7.70
C VAL A 130 4.28 4.72 7.46
N GLY A 131 3.84 5.50 8.45
CA GLY A 131 2.62 6.31 8.33
C GLY A 131 1.30 5.53 8.44
N THR A 132 1.35 4.27 8.88
CA THR A 132 0.18 3.41 9.08
C THR A 132 0.36 2.46 10.26
N ASN A 133 -0.77 1.92 10.73
CA ASN A 133 -0.81 0.76 11.61
C ASN A 133 -0.28 -0.51 10.92
N LEU A 134 -0.31 -1.63 11.66
CA LEU A 134 -0.09 -2.98 11.11
C LEU A 134 -1.27 -3.39 10.22
N ILE A 135 -0.99 -4.29 9.27
CA ILE A 135 -2.01 -4.94 8.43
C ILE A 135 -2.93 -5.74 9.36
N ALA A 136 -4.25 -5.66 9.13
CA ALA A 136 -5.24 -6.39 9.91
C ALA A 136 -5.93 -7.48 9.08
N ASP A 137 -6.35 -8.55 9.70
CA ASP A 137 -7.28 -9.48 9.06
C ASP A 137 -8.65 -8.78 8.89
N PRO A 138 -9.22 -8.74 7.66
CA PRO A 138 -10.44 -7.98 7.37
C PRO A 138 -11.66 -8.44 8.17
N GLN A 139 -11.68 -9.70 8.62
CA GLN A 139 -12.83 -10.30 9.30
C GLN A 139 -12.76 -10.17 10.82
N THR A 140 -11.55 -10.29 11.36
CA THR A 140 -11.34 -10.44 12.81
C THR A 140 -10.65 -9.23 13.45
N GLY A 141 -10.03 -8.37 12.64
CA GLY A 141 -9.20 -7.25 13.10
C GLY A 141 -7.90 -7.69 13.78
N ILE A 142 -7.59 -8.98 13.74
CA ILE A 142 -6.34 -9.54 14.26
C ILE A 142 -5.22 -9.07 13.34
N PHE A 143 -4.23 -8.39 13.90
CA PHE A 143 -3.13 -7.90 13.09
C PHE A 143 -2.21 -9.04 12.63
N GLY A 144 -1.45 -8.77 11.58
CA GLY A 144 -0.52 -9.73 11.02
C GLY A 144 0.43 -9.07 10.03
N TYR A 145 1.09 -9.91 9.25
CA TYR A 145 2.08 -9.50 8.27
C TYR A 145 2.13 -10.51 7.12
N GLU A 146 2.60 -10.04 5.99
CA GLU A 146 2.87 -10.87 4.82
C GLU A 146 4.37 -11.02 4.65
N THR A 147 4.83 -12.07 3.98
CA THR A 147 6.26 -12.24 3.69
C THR A 147 6.43 -12.91 2.35
N ARG A 148 7.60 -12.74 1.74
CA ARG A 148 7.93 -13.45 0.49
C ARG A 148 7.96 -14.97 0.70
N GLN A 149 8.35 -15.40 1.89
CA GLN A 149 8.55 -16.82 2.24
C GLN A 149 7.22 -17.55 2.46
N HIS A 150 6.15 -16.81 2.74
CA HIS A 150 4.85 -17.35 3.07
C HIS A 150 3.77 -16.73 2.17
N PRO A 151 3.13 -17.52 1.29
CA PRO A 151 2.12 -16.99 0.36
C PRO A 151 0.78 -16.65 1.04
N LYS A 152 0.70 -16.73 2.37
CA LYS A 152 -0.51 -16.51 3.16
C LYS A 152 -0.20 -15.49 4.25
N PHE A 153 -1.17 -14.62 4.51
CA PHE A 153 -1.15 -13.70 5.64
C PHE A 153 -0.91 -14.46 6.96
N ILE A 154 0.02 -13.95 7.76
CA ILE A 154 0.39 -14.54 9.05
C ILE A 154 -0.23 -13.69 10.15
N LEU A 155 -1.20 -14.27 10.86
CA LEU A 155 -1.80 -13.66 12.04
C LEU A 155 -0.79 -13.61 13.19
N GLY A 156 -0.79 -12.52 13.95
CA GLY A 156 0.02 -12.39 15.15
C GLY A 156 1.17 -11.39 15.07
N PRO A 157 1.99 -11.30 16.14
CA PRO A 157 3.11 -10.37 16.26
C PRO A 157 4.03 -10.49 15.02
N PRO A 158 4.44 -9.37 14.40
CA PRO A 158 5.32 -9.43 13.24
C PRO A 158 6.64 -10.11 13.60
N ASN A 159 7.03 -11.15 12.85
CA ASN A 159 8.33 -11.79 13.01
C ASN A 159 9.35 -11.11 12.10
N TYR A 160 10.03 -10.11 12.65
CA TYR A 160 10.98 -9.27 11.91
C TYR A 160 12.17 -10.01 11.29
N ARG A 161 12.38 -11.31 11.58
CA ARG A 161 13.34 -12.14 10.84
C ARG A 161 12.98 -12.26 9.36
N TYR A 162 11.70 -12.16 9.02
CA TYR A 162 11.20 -12.26 7.65
C TYR A 162 11.07 -10.90 6.96
N ARG A 163 11.41 -9.80 7.65
CA ARG A 163 11.37 -8.46 7.08
C ARG A 163 12.57 -8.26 6.15
N GLU A 164 12.31 -7.75 4.96
CA GLU A 164 13.28 -7.57 3.88
C GLU A 164 13.48 -6.07 3.60
N ASN A 165 13.81 -5.29 4.62
CA ASN A 165 13.98 -3.83 4.46
C ASN A 165 15.07 -3.50 3.44
N GLY A 166 14.74 -2.63 2.48
CA GLY A 166 15.62 -2.24 1.40
C GLY A 166 15.99 -3.40 0.49
N HIS A 167 15.07 -4.34 0.23
CA HIS A 167 15.36 -5.53 -0.58
C HIS A 167 15.85 -5.16 -1.99
N ASP A 168 15.34 -4.06 -2.56
CA ASP A 168 15.71 -3.54 -3.88
C ASP A 168 17.14 -2.97 -3.92
N THR A 169 17.77 -2.68 -2.77
CA THR A 169 19.11 -2.08 -2.71
C THR A 169 20.20 -2.97 -3.32
N GLY A 170 19.96 -4.28 -3.36
CA GLY A 170 20.84 -5.27 -3.97
C GLY A 170 20.65 -5.45 -5.47
N TYR A 171 19.65 -4.81 -6.08
CA TYR A 171 19.32 -5.04 -7.49
C TYR A 171 20.33 -4.33 -8.41
N PRO A 172 20.67 -4.92 -9.58
CA PRO A 172 21.66 -4.35 -10.49
C PRO A 172 21.37 -2.89 -10.91
N ARG A 173 20.09 -2.53 -11.04
CA ARG A 173 19.64 -1.18 -11.46
C ARG A 173 19.54 -0.18 -10.31
N TYR A 174 19.67 -0.59 -9.04
CA TYR A 174 19.42 0.28 -7.90
C TYR A 174 20.26 1.56 -7.96
N LYS A 175 21.57 1.42 -8.19
CA LYS A 175 22.49 2.57 -8.26
C LYS A 175 22.16 3.52 -9.39
N SER A 176 21.80 3.02 -10.58
CA SER A 176 21.50 3.89 -11.72
C SER A 176 20.16 4.60 -11.56
N VAL A 177 19.16 3.95 -10.97
CA VAL A 177 17.85 4.55 -10.68
C VAL A 177 17.95 5.61 -9.57
N THR A 178 18.81 5.41 -8.57
CA THR A 178 18.90 6.29 -7.40
C THR A 178 19.96 7.41 -7.50
N ALA A 179 20.91 7.32 -8.43
CA ALA A 179 22.06 8.24 -8.50
C ALA A 179 21.71 9.74 -8.62
N GLY A 180 20.54 10.07 -9.19
CA GLY A 180 20.09 11.45 -9.38
C GLY A 180 19.04 11.93 -8.39
N LEU A 181 18.59 11.07 -7.46
CA LEU A 181 17.51 11.41 -6.56
C LEU A 181 17.98 12.39 -5.49
N LYS A 182 17.18 13.43 -5.29
CA LYS A 182 17.35 14.38 -4.19
C LYS A 182 16.42 13.98 -3.06
N ALA A 183 16.99 13.74 -1.89
CA ALA A 183 16.21 13.53 -0.68
C ALA A 183 15.45 14.83 -0.34
N TRP A 184 14.20 14.68 0.09
CA TRP A 184 13.36 15.80 0.51
C TRP A 184 13.98 16.51 1.73
N PRO A 185 14.00 17.85 1.75
CA PRO A 185 14.51 18.57 2.92
C PRO A 185 13.61 18.34 4.14
N LYS A 186 14.20 18.22 5.34
CA LYS A 186 13.44 17.91 6.56
C LYS A 186 12.58 19.07 7.09
N ASN A 187 12.90 20.30 6.70
CA ASN A 187 12.26 21.53 7.18
C ASN A 187 11.04 21.96 6.34
N ILE A 188 10.61 21.15 5.37
CA ILE A 188 9.45 21.47 4.52
C ILE A 188 8.11 21.11 5.19
N TYR A 189 8.12 20.41 6.33
CA TYR A 189 6.91 19.98 7.03
C TYR A 189 6.52 21.01 8.09
N PRO A 190 5.36 21.66 7.98
CA PRO A 190 4.80 22.50 9.05
C PRO A 190 4.66 21.73 10.37
N SER A 191 4.84 22.41 11.50
CA SER A 191 4.70 21.80 12.84
C SER A 191 3.30 21.26 13.15
N SER A 192 2.29 21.63 12.37
CA SER A 192 0.95 21.01 12.45
C SER A 192 0.94 19.54 12.06
N TYR A 193 1.94 19.06 11.29
CA TYR A 193 2.01 17.66 10.86
C TYR A 193 2.23 16.71 12.04
N ASP A 194 2.86 17.17 13.13
CA ASP A 194 3.02 16.40 14.38
C ASP A 194 1.68 16.08 15.06
N LYS A 195 0.60 16.75 14.65
CA LYS A 195 -0.77 16.52 15.15
C LYS A 195 -1.57 15.58 14.26
N LEU A 196 -1.04 15.19 13.09
CA LEU A 196 -1.72 14.25 12.21
C LEU A 196 -1.75 12.86 12.87
N PRO A 197 -2.89 12.16 12.82
CA PRO A 197 -2.96 10.80 13.32
C PRO A 197 -1.97 9.86 12.61
N GLY A 198 -1.40 8.91 13.33
CA GLY A 198 -0.44 7.95 12.77
C GLY A 198 -1.02 6.96 11.75
N HIS A 199 -2.35 6.93 11.59
CA HIS A 199 -3.05 6.10 10.62
C HIS A 199 -4.09 6.92 9.87
N PRO A 200 -4.18 6.80 8.53
CA PRO A 200 -5.23 7.42 7.73
C PRO A 200 -6.64 7.20 8.26
N LYS A 201 -7.51 8.16 7.98
CA LYS A 201 -8.91 8.08 8.39
C LYS A 201 -9.60 6.97 7.61
N CYS A 202 -10.34 6.12 8.32
CA CYS A 202 -11.26 5.20 7.70
C CYS A 202 -12.62 5.90 7.54
N GLY A 203 -12.83 6.52 6.39
CA GLY A 203 -14.07 7.23 6.05
C GLY A 203 -13.84 8.61 5.42
N THR A 204 -14.87 9.10 4.73
CA THR A 204 -14.81 10.39 4.01
C THR A 204 -14.57 11.58 4.94
N ALA A 205 -14.16 12.72 4.38
CA ALA A 205 -13.87 13.96 5.12
C ALA A 205 -14.90 14.31 6.20
N ASN A 206 -16.19 14.22 5.86
CA ASN A 206 -17.30 14.66 6.72
C ASN A 206 -17.96 13.52 7.51
N SER A 207 -17.44 12.30 7.42
CA SER A 207 -18.00 11.13 8.13
C SER A 207 -17.27 10.85 9.45
N PRO A 208 -17.86 10.08 10.37
CA PRO A 208 -17.13 9.47 11.48
C PRO A 208 -15.92 8.66 11.00
N ASN A 209 -14.91 8.54 11.85
CA ASN A 209 -13.86 7.53 11.63
C ASN A 209 -14.47 6.15 11.94
N LYS A 210 -14.51 5.28 10.94
CA LYS A 210 -15.09 3.94 11.00
C LYS A 210 -14.08 2.87 11.37
N ASP A 211 -12.80 3.22 11.57
CA ASP A 211 -11.78 2.26 11.97
C ASP A 211 -12.23 1.60 13.29
N PRO A 212 -12.49 0.28 13.29
CA PRO A 212 -12.95 -0.44 14.47
C PRO A 212 -11.83 -0.69 15.49
N GLY A 213 -10.58 -0.33 15.16
CA GLY A 213 -9.39 -0.60 15.93
C GLY A 213 -8.86 -2.01 15.72
N GLN A 214 -7.76 -2.31 16.40
CA GLN A 214 -7.10 -3.61 16.31
C GLN A 214 -7.54 -4.57 17.41
N ASN A 215 -7.73 -5.83 17.05
CA ASN A 215 -8.12 -6.87 17.98
C ASN A 215 -6.88 -7.39 18.74
N PRO A 216 -6.83 -7.28 20.09
CA PRO A 216 -5.67 -7.63 20.91
C PRO A 216 -5.39 -9.14 20.97
N LYS A 217 -6.27 -10.01 20.44
CA LYS A 217 -6.13 -11.47 20.54
C LYS A 217 -4.87 -12.06 19.87
N ALA A 218 -4.07 -11.23 19.19
CA ALA A 218 -2.76 -11.58 18.62
C ALA A 218 -1.54 -11.03 19.38
N GLY A 219 -1.68 -10.23 20.44
CA GLY A 219 -0.53 -9.69 21.17
C GLY A 219 -0.75 -8.27 21.73
N LYS A 220 0.27 -7.73 22.41
CA LYS A 220 0.25 -6.48 23.19
C LYS A 220 0.01 -5.18 22.39
N VAL A 221 -0.21 -5.24 21.08
CA VAL A 221 -0.40 -4.02 20.26
C VAL A 221 -1.88 -3.74 20.13
N VAL A 222 -2.34 -2.70 20.84
CA VAL A 222 -3.70 -2.16 20.71
C VAL A 222 -3.56 -0.79 20.08
N TYR A 223 -3.80 -0.70 18.77
CA TYR A 223 -4.11 0.60 18.17
C TYR A 223 -5.52 1.02 18.59
N THR A 224 -5.62 2.24 19.10
CA THR A 224 -6.90 2.89 19.41
C THR A 224 -7.19 3.94 18.33
N PRO A 225 -8.27 3.78 17.55
CA PRO A 225 -8.70 4.78 16.59
C PRO A 225 -8.93 6.14 17.22
N VAL A 226 -8.50 7.20 16.55
CA VAL A 226 -8.78 8.57 16.96
C VAL A 226 -10.13 9.04 16.38
N PRO A 227 -10.84 9.97 17.04
CA PRO A 227 -12.10 10.48 16.51
C PRO A 227 -11.90 11.26 15.20
N ALA A 228 -12.97 11.38 14.41
CA ALA A 228 -12.95 12.12 13.14
C ALA A 228 -12.42 13.57 13.28
N SER A 229 -12.65 14.21 14.43
CA SER A 229 -12.19 15.57 14.74
C SER A 229 -10.67 15.72 14.85
N ALA A 230 -9.93 14.61 14.93
CA ALA A 230 -8.47 14.64 14.93
C ALA A 230 -7.88 14.74 13.51
N TYR A 231 -8.68 14.50 12.47
CA TYR A 231 -8.26 14.57 11.08
C TYR A 231 -8.60 15.94 10.51
N PHE A 232 -7.62 16.58 9.87
CA PHE A 232 -7.77 17.87 9.21
C PHE A 232 -6.94 17.89 7.93
N PRO A 233 -7.33 18.67 6.91
CA PRO A 233 -6.51 18.85 5.72
C PRO A 233 -5.12 19.37 6.11
N PRO A 234 -4.03 18.66 5.77
CA PRO A 234 -2.70 19.13 6.07
C PRO A 234 -2.43 20.43 5.31
N PRO A 235 -1.73 21.41 5.90
CA PRO A 235 -1.29 22.58 5.14
C PRO A 235 -0.28 22.15 4.05
N PRO A 236 -0.15 22.94 2.97
CA PRO A 236 0.87 22.70 1.95
C PRO A 236 2.29 22.61 2.54
N LEU A 237 3.17 21.91 1.84
CA LEU A 237 4.60 21.86 2.18
C LEU A 237 5.23 23.26 2.09
N LEU A 238 6.21 23.53 2.95
CA LEU A 238 6.98 24.78 2.96
C LEU A 238 8.07 24.73 1.90
N ILE A 239 7.65 24.90 0.65
CA ILE A 239 8.53 24.89 -0.53
C ILE A 239 8.93 26.33 -0.79
N ASN A 240 10.19 26.66 -0.53
CA ASN A 240 10.79 27.96 -0.83
C ASN A 240 11.63 27.89 -2.10
#